data_AF-A0A8J4PFN8-F1
#
_entry.id   AF-A0A8J4PFN8-F1
#
_cell.length_a   1.000
_cell.length_b   1.000
_cell.length_c   1.000
_cell.angle_alpha   90.00
_cell.angle_beta   90.00
_cell.angle_gamma   90.00
#
_symmetry.space_group_name_H-M   'P 1'
#
loop_
_entity.id
_entity.type
_entity.pdbx_description
1 polymer ?
#
loop_
_entity_poly.entity_id
_entity_poly.type
_entity_poly.pdbx_seq_one_letter_code
_entity_poly.pdbx_strand_id
1 'polypeptide(L)'
;MRLTRLPPEIVEHSEPLQVVRYDQGGHYHAHMDSGPVFPETACSHTKLVANESAPFETSCRYVTVLFYLNNVTGGGETVFPIADNRTYEEMSLIQNDVDLRDTRKNCDKGNLRVKPQQGTAVFWYNYLSDGEGWVGELDDFALHGGCLVTQGTKWIANNWINVDPNRRRQLQFQQEMERYAGAEAG
;
A
#
# COMPACT_ATOMS: atom_id res chain seq x y z
N MET A 1 16.72 0.01 -0.55
CA MET A 1 16.34 -0.30 0.85
C MET A 1 16.72 -1.75 1.17
N ARG A 2 17.56 -2.04 2.18
CA ARG A 2 18.03 -3.43 2.45
C ARG A 2 17.00 -4.34 3.13
N LEU A 3 15.97 -3.75 3.76
CA LEU A 3 14.98 -4.46 4.58
C LEU A 3 14.23 -5.55 3.80
N THR A 4 13.72 -5.22 2.60
CA THR A 4 12.85 -6.12 1.81
C THR A 4 13.61 -7.18 1.02
N ARG A 5 14.94 -7.03 0.88
CA ARG A 5 15.80 -7.90 0.07
C ARG A 5 15.34 -8.07 -1.39
N LEU A 6 14.52 -7.15 -1.89
CA LEU A 6 14.14 -7.09 -3.29
C LEU A 6 15.31 -6.57 -4.14
N PRO A 7 15.37 -6.93 -5.43
CA PRO A 7 16.32 -6.36 -6.38
C PRO A 7 16.33 -4.82 -6.31
N PRO A 8 17.51 -4.17 -6.31
CA PRO A 8 17.61 -2.71 -6.24
C PRO A 8 16.75 -2.01 -7.30
N GLU A 9 16.70 -2.56 -8.52
CA GLU A 9 15.98 -2.02 -9.66
C GLU A 9 14.47 -2.02 -9.45
N ILE A 10 13.93 -2.95 -8.64
CA ILE A 10 12.52 -2.91 -8.22
C ILE A 10 12.31 -1.74 -7.26
N VAL A 11 13.19 -1.60 -6.26
CA VAL A 11 13.01 -0.61 -5.19
C VAL A 11 13.25 0.82 -5.70
N GLU A 12 14.23 1.02 -6.57
CA GLU A 12 14.64 2.35 -7.05
C GLU A 12 13.72 2.91 -8.13
N HIS A 13 13.06 2.06 -8.92
CA HIS A 13 12.06 2.46 -9.92
C HIS A 13 10.62 2.46 -9.37
N SER A 14 10.44 2.28 -8.07
CA SER A 14 9.15 2.39 -7.41
C SER A 14 8.75 3.86 -7.19
N GLU A 15 7.52 4.09 -6.73
CA GLU A 15 6.98 5.39 -6.39
C GLU A 15 7.89 6.16 -5.41
N PRO A 16 8.00 7.49 -5.53
CA PRO A 16 8.75 8.30 -4.58
C PRO A 16 8.12 8.24 -3.19
N LEU A 17 8.93 8.49 -2.15
CA LEU A 17 8.46 8.53 -0.77
C LEU A 17 7.36 9.58 -0.60
N GLN A 18 6.16 9.14 -0.17
CA GLN A 18 5.04 10.04 0.09
C GLN A 18 5.05 10.44 1.57
N VAL A 19 5.10 11.73 1.88
CA VAL A 19 4.95 12.25 3.25
C VAL A 19 3.55 12.79 3.44
N VAL A 20 2.85 12.33 4.48
CA VAL A 20 1.46 12.72 4.77
C VAL A 20 1.37 13.32 6.17
N ARG A 21 0.62 14.42 6.27
CA ARG A 21 0.23 15.06 7.52
C ARG A 21 -1.27 14.95 7.73
N TYR A 22 -1.67 14.39 8.86
CA TYR A 22 -3.05 14.47 9.35
C TYR A 22 -3.10 15.47 10.51
N ASP A 23 -3.94 16.47 10.35
CA ASP A 23 -4.31 17.38 11.44
C ASP A 23 -5.31 16.71 12.38
N GLN A 24 -5.53 17.33 13.54
CA GLN A 24 -6.58 16.92 14.45
C GLN A 24 -7.93 16.88 13.71
N GLY A 25 -8.63 15.75 13.78
CA GLY A 25 -9.85 15.47 13.03
C GLY A 25 -9.63 14.79 11.68
N GLY A 26 -8.38 14.69 11.22
CA GLY A 26 -7.99 13.97 10.01
C GLY A 26 -8.05 12.46 10.18
N HIS A 27 -8.38 11.76 9.10
CA HIS A 27 -8.51 10.31 9.03
C HIS A 27 -8.30 9.83 7.59
N TYR A 28 -8.20 8.52 7.41
CA TYR A 28 -8.32 7.88 6.09
C TYR A 28 -9.08 6.56 6.26
N HIS A 29 -10.22 6.42 5.58
CA HIS A 29 -11.04 5.21 5.64
C HIS A 29 -10.27 3.98 5.16
N ALA A 30 -10.69 2.79 5.60
CA ALA A 30 -9.97 1.58 5.26
C ALA A 30 -10.03 1.30 3.76
N HIS A 31 -8.89 0.99 3.16
CA HIS A 31 -8.71 0.81 1.74
C HIS A 31 -7.59 -0.20 1.46
N MET A 32 -7.48 -0.57 0.18
CA MET A 32 -6.35 -1.31 -0.36
C MET A 32 -5.38 -0.34 -1.02
N ASP A 33 -4.07 -0.60 -0.87
CA ASP A 33 -3.06 0.18 -1.58
C ASP A 33 -2.98 -0.18 -3.07
N SER A 34 -3.44 -1.38 -3.44
CA SER A 34 -3.41 -1.91 -4.79
C SER A 34 -4.80 -2.31 -5.28
N GLY A 35 -4.98 -2.32 -6.60
CA GLY A 35 -6.19 -2.86 -7.24
C GLY A 35 -6.15 -4.37 -7.49
N PRO A 36 -7.28 -4.98 -7.88
CA PRO A 36 -7.35 -6.38 -8.26
C PRO A 36 -6.54 -6.69 -9.53
N VAL A 37 -6.08 -7.94 -9.64
CA VAL A 37 -5.30 -8.43 -10.79
C VAL A 37 -6.22 -9.13 -11.78
N PHE A 38 -6.32 -8.57 -12.98
CA PHE A 38 -6.95 -9.18 -14.16
C PHE A 38 -5.91 -9.29 -15.28
N PRO A 39 -6.12 -10.16 -16.30
CA PRO A 39 -5.23 -10.25 -17.45
C PRO A 39 -4.98 -8.91 -18.16
N GLU A 40 -5.98 -8.03 -18.17
CA GLU A 40 -5.94 -6.70 -18.79
C GLU A 40 -5.42 -5.59 -17.86
N THR A 41 -5.23 -5.86 -16.57
CA THR A 41 -4.79 -4.85 -15.59
C THR A 41 -3.48 -4.21 -16.05
N ALA A 42 -3.43 -2.88 -16.08
CA ALA A 42 -2.23 -2.11 -16.43
C ALA A 42 -1.69 -1.39 -15.19
N CYS A 43 -0.42 -1.63 -14.84
CA CYS A 43 0.19 -0.99 -13.69
C CYS A 43 0.75 0.38 -14.06
N SER A 44 0.36 1.45 -13.34
CA SER A 44 0.81 2.81 -13.64
C SER A 44 2.34 2.96 -13.70
N HIS A 45 3.09 2.23 -12.87
CA HIS A 45 4.55 2.35 -12.80
C HIS A 45 5.30 1.69 -13.97
N THR A 46 4.70 0.70 -14.65
CA THR A 46 5.31 0.03 -15.82
C THR A 46 4.81 0.59 -17.15
N LYS A 47 4.01 1.66 -17.14
CA LYS A 47 3.56 2.30 -18.37
C LYS A 47 4.73 3.03 -19.03
N LEU A 48 5.04 2.63 -20.27
CA LEU A 48 6.06 3.31 -21.08
C LEU A 48 5.59 4.67 -21.61
N VAL A 49 4.29 4.97 -21.56
CA VAL A 49 3.71 6.23 -22.02
C VAL A 49 3.12 6.99 -20.83
N ALA A 50 3.77 8.10 -20.46
CA ALA A 50 3.50 8.83 -19.21
C ALA A 50 2.14 9.55 -19.14
N ASN A 51 1.44 9.78 -20.26
CA ASN A 51 0.29 10.68 -20.33
C ASN A 51 -0.97 10.09 -21.01
N GLU A 52 -1.00 8.79 -21.29
CA GLU A 52 -2.22 8.13 -21.79
C GLU A 52 -2.90 7.40 -20.65
N SER A 53 -4.20 7.60 -20.45
CA SER A 53 -5.00 6.76 -19.57
C SER A 53 -5.21 5.41 -20.25
N ALA A 54 -4.86 4.33 -19.56
CA ALA A 54 -5.14 2.99 -20.06
C ALA A 54 -6.45 2.47 -19.42
N PRO A 55 -7.30 1.75 -20.17
CA PRO A 55 -8.36 0.99 -19.53
C PRO A 55 -7.73 0.01 -18.52
N PHE A 56 -8.36 -0.15 -17.36
CA PHE A 56 -7.89 -1.03 -16.27
C PHE A 56 -6.55 -0.63 -15.64
N GLU A 57 -6.21 0.66 -15.71
CA GLU A 57 -5.06 1.20 -14.99
C GLU A 57 -5.25 1.17 -13.46
N THR A 58 -4.23 0.69 -12.74
CA THR A 58 -4.23 0.64 -11.27
C THR A 58 -2.83 0.77 -10.67
N SER A 59 -2.77 1.01 -9.37
CA SER A 59 -1.54 0.94 -8.58
C SER A 59 -1.18 -0.52 -8.31
N CYS A 60 0.05 -0.91 -8.66
CA CYS A 60 0.57 -2.26 -8.42
C CYS A 60 1.66 -2.22 -7.36
N ARG A 61 1.27 -1.96 -6.12
CA ARG A 61 2.15 -1.81 -4.96
C ARG A 61 2.27 -3.15 -4.26
N TYR A 62 3.38 -3.85 -4.48
CA TYR A 62 3.61 -5.17 -3.90
C TYR A 62 3.79 -5.11 -2.37
N VAL A 63 4.56 -4.12 -1.90
CA VAL A 63 4.82 -3.91 -0.47
C VAL A 63 4.54 -2.46 -0.12
N THR A 64 3.92 -2.25 1.03
CA THR A 64 3.83 -0.92 1.66
C THR A 64 4.72 -0.88 2.88
N VAL A 65 5.62 0.11 2.95
CA VAL A 65 6.37 0.43 4.16
C VAL A 65 5.90 1.77 4.69
N LEU A 66 5.31 1.75 5.88
CA LEU A 66 4.79 2.92 6.58
C LEU A 66 5.72 3.30 7.73
N PHE A 67 6.23 4.52 7.71
CA PHE A 67 7.05 5.11 8.76
C PHE A 67 6.23 6.10 9.59
N TYR A 68 6.26 5.97 10.91
CA TYR A 68 5.74 6.99 11.81
C TYR A 68 6.81 8.03 12.10
N LEU A 69 6.58 9.28 11.70
CA LEU A 69 7.56 10.36 11.79
C LEU A 69 7.49 11.14 13.10
N ASN A 70 6.40 11.00 13.85
CA ASN A 70 6.24 11.56 15.20
C ASN A 70 5.35 10.67 16.08
N ASN A 71 5.40 10.89 17.39
CA ASN A 71 4.40 10.37 18.32
C ASN A 71 3.12 11.20 18.20
N VAL A 72 1.96 10.54 18.26
CA VAL A 72 0.64 11.19 18.21
C VAL A 72 0.06 11.25 19.62
N THR A 73 -0.46 12.41 20.03
CA THR A 73 -0.98 12.64 21.39
C THR A 73 -2.25 11.83 21.64
N GLY A 74 -3.17 11.78 20.68
CA GLY A 74 -4.41 11.01 20.78
C GLY A 74 -4.91 10.50 19.43
N GLY A 75 -5.33 9.24 19.40
CA GLY A 75 -5.80 8.55 18.19
C GLY A 75 -4.70 8.35 17.15
N GLY A 76 -5.08 8.37 15.87
CA GLY A 76 -4.15 8.31 14.75
C GLY A 76 -3.55 6.93 14.48
N GLU A 77 -4.07 5.86 15.09
CA GLU A 77 -3.65 4.48 14.83
C GLU A 77 -3.74 4.13 13.34
N THR A 78 -2.91 3.18 12.91
CA THR A 78 -3.17 2.44 11.66
C THR A 78 -3.96 1.20 12.03
N VAL A 79 -5.18 1.05 11.50
CA VAL A 79 -6.05 -0.08 11.77
C VAL A 79 -6.04 -1.04 10.59
N PHE A 80 -5.98 -2.34 10.87
CA PHE A 80 -6.25 -3.42 9.94
C PHE A 80 -7.54 -4.10 10.43
N PRO A 81 -8.71 -3.72 9.87
CA PRO A 81 -9.99 -4.09 10.47
C PRO A 81 -10.21 -5.59 10.58
N ILE A 82 -9.63 -6.36 9.66
CA ILE A 82 -9.83 -7.80 9.52
C ILE A 82 -8.54 -8.61 9.63
N ALA A 83 -7.45 -8.04 10.14
CA ALA A 83 -6.19 -8.78 10.34
C ALA A 83 -6.43 -10.10 11.10
N ASP A 84 -5.82 -11.18 10.59
CA ASP A 84 -5.91 -12.55 11.11
C ASP A 84 -7.35 -13.07 11.33
N ASN A 85 -8.34 -12.47 10.67
CA ASN A 85 -9.71 -12.99 10.74
C ASN A 85 -9.78 -14.39 10.11
N ARG A 86 -10.64 -15.26 10.64
CA ARG A 86 -10.68 -16.67 10.19
C ARG A 86 -11.11 -16.80 8.72
N THR A 87 -12.03 -15.94 8.29
CA THR A 87 -12.54 -15.88 6.93
C THR A 87 -12.65 -14.41 6.51
N TYR A 88 -12.50 -14.17 5.21
CA TYR A 88 -12.90 -12.91 4.60
C TYR A 88 -14.33 -13.08 4.04
N GLU A 89 -15.25 -12.27 4.55
CA GLU A 89 -16.61 -12.18 4.02
C GLU A 89 -16.95 -10.71 3.87
N GLU A 90 -17.15 -10.22 2.64
CA GLU A 90 -17.39 -8.79 2.40
C GLU A 90 -18.64 -8.27 3.14
N MET A 91 -19.69 -9.11 3.25
CA MET A 91 -20.88 -8.83 4.05
C MET A 91 -20.59 -8.65 5.55
N SER A 92 -19.43 -9.10 6.03
CA SER A 92 -19.00 -8.90 7.42
C SER A 92 -18.33 -7.55 7.68
N LEU A 93 -17.88 -6.86 6.62
CA LEU A 93 -17.32 -5.51 6.74
C LEU A 93 -18.39 -4.47 7.10
N ILE A 94 -19.65 -4.73 6.73
CA ILE A 94 -20.79 -3.86 7.03
C ILE A 94 -21.89 -4.71 7.68
N GLN A 95 -22.01 -4.62 9.01
CA GLN A 95 -23.03 -5.36 9.76
C GLN A 95 -23.76 -4.45 10.75
N ASN A 96 -25.10 -4.55 10.81
CA ASN A 96 -25.93 -3.86 11.81
C ASN A 96 -25.57 -2.36 11.98
N ASP A 97 -25.50 -1.63 10.85
CA ASP A 97 -25.11 -0.21 10.77
C ASP A 97 -23.65 0.11 11.20
N VAL A 98 -22.80 -0.92 11.34
CA VAL A 98 -21.37 -0.78 11.60
C VAL A 98 -20.60 -1.07 10.31
N ASP A 99 -20.04 -0.03 9.70
CA ASP A 99 -19.04 -0.17 8.63
C ASP A 99 -17.63 -0.16 9.25
N LEU A 100 -16.94 -1.31 9.23
CA LEU A 100 -15.59 -1.47 9.76
C LEU A 100 -14.54 -0.65 8.97
N ARG A 101 -14.88 -0.17 7.77
CA ARG A 101 -14.03 0.71 6.98
C ARG A 101 -14.11 2.17 7.45
N ASP A 102 -15.14 2.53 8.21
CA ASP A 102 -15.25 3.85 8.83
C ASP A 102 -14.27 3.99 10.01
N THR A 103 -13.04 4.38 9.68
CA THR A 103 -11.96 4.63 10.65
C THR A 103 -12.18 5.85 11.55
N ARG A 104 -13.23 6.66 11.33
CA ARG A 104 -13.61 7.73 12.27
C ARG A 104 -14.40 7.20 13.44
N LYS A 105 -15.28 6.22 13.19
CA LYS A 105 -16.27 5.74 14.15
C LYS A 105 -15.94 4.36 14.74
N ASN A 106 -15.37 3.47 13.93
CA ASN A 106 -15.27 2.05 14.23
C ASN A 106 -13.83 1.53 14.29
N CYS A 107 -12.84 2.42 14.42
CA CYS A 107 -11.43 2.03 14.53
C CYS A 107 -11.20 1.05 15.70
N ASP A 108 -11.89 1.26 16.82
CA ASP A 108 -11.85 0.45 18.04
C ASP A 108 -12.38 -0.99 17.84
N LYS A 109 -13.17 -1.22 16.79
CA LYS A 109 -13.73 -2.53 16.43
C LYS A 109 -12.86 -3.34 15.47
N GLY A 110 -11.81 -2.73 14.89
CA GLY A 110 -10.87 -3.47 14.05
C GLY A 110 -10.06 -4.50 14.83
N ASN A 111 -9.69 -5.59 14.17
CA ASN A 111 -8.93 -6.70 14.77
C ASN A 111 -7.53 -6.28 15.26
N LEU A 112 -6.82 -5.46 14.47
CA LEU A 112 -5.49 -4.99 14.81
C LEU A 112 -5.40 -3.46 14.68
N ARG A 113 -4.77 -2.82 15.65
CA ARG A 113 -4.42 -1.39 15.63
C ARG A 113 -2.96 -1.21 16.00
N VAL A 114 -2.23 -0.48 15.16
CA VAL A 114 -0.84 -0.09 15.41
C VAL A 114 -0.81 1.36 15.86
N LYS A 115 -0.31 1.60 17.07
CA LYS A 115 -0.16 2.95 17.61
C LYS A 115 1.03 3.65 16.96
N PRO A 116 0.91 4.93 16.54
CA PRO A 116 2.04 5.67 15.99
C PRO A 116 3.11 5.91 17.05
N GLN A 117 4.32 5.43 16.77
CA GLN A 117 5.50 5.69 17.58
C GLN A 117 6.64 6.13 16.68
N GLN A 118 7.18 7.33 16.94
CA GLN A 118 8.23 7.94 16.14
C GLN A 118 9.40 6.98 15.89
N GLY A 119 9.82 6.89 14.62
CA GLY A 119 10.92 6.03 14.18
C GLY A 119 10.53 4.58 13.93
N THR A 120 9.30 4.17 14.30
CA THR A 120 8.79 2.84 13.99
C THR A 120 8.40 2.76 12.52
N ALA A 121 8.80 1.66 11.87
CA ALA A 121 8.30 1.28 10.56
C ALA A 121 7.46 0.01 10.71
N VAL A 122 6.30 -0.01 10.05
CA VAL A 122 5.52 -1.22 9.81
C VAL A 122 5.45 -1.46 8.31
N PHE A 123 5.48 -2.71 7.89
CA PHE A 123 5.32 -3.05 6.49
C PHE A 123 4.50 -4.31 6.33
N TRP A 124 3.83 -4.41 5.19
CA TRP A 124 3.02 -5.57 4.81
C TRP A 124 3.05 -5.77 3.29
N TYR A 125 2.66 -6.96 2.86
CA TYR A 125 2.47 -7.29 1.45
C TYR A 125 1.00 -7.02 1.09
N ASN A 126 0.74 -6.43 -0.08
CA ASN A 126 -0.64 -6.15 -0.52
C ASN A 126 -1.20 -7.28 -1.42
N TYR A 127 -0.38 -8.25 -1.79
CA TYR A 127 -0.75 -9.37 -2.64
C TYR A 127 -0.27 -10.68 -2.00
N LEU A 128 -1.02 -11.74 -2.27
CA LEU A 128 -0.63 -13.11 -2.00
C LEU A 128 0.47 -13.57 -2.99
N SER A 129 1.09 -14.70 -2.69
CA SER A 129 1.99 -15.37 -3.65
C SER A 129 1.19 -16.14 -4.68
N ASP A 130 1.66 -16.14 -5.94
CA ASP A 130 1.13 -17.00 -7.00
C ASP A 130 1.53 -18.49 -6.86
N GLY A 131 2.39 -18.82 -5.90
CA GLY A 131 2.96 -20.16 -5.70
C GLY A 131 4.21 -20.46 -6.53
N GLU A 132 4.57 -19.61 -7.49
CA GLU A 132 5.69 -19.78 -8.44
C GLU A 132 6.78 -18.72 -8.24
N GLY A 133 6.69 -17.96 -7.14
CA GLY A 133 7.68 -16.94 -6.77
C GLY A 133 7.41 -15.57 -7.37
N TRP A 134 6.17 -15.27 -7.74
CA TRP A 134 5.73 -13.95 -8.19
C TRP A 134 4.49 -13.45 -7.43
N VAL A 135 3.98 -12.30 -7.88
CA VAL A 135 2.79 -11.63 -7.33
C VAL A 135 1.54 -12.40 -7.78
N GLY A 136 0.72 -12.81 -6.82
CA GLY A 136 -0.57 -13.46 -7.04
C GLY A 136 -1.74 -12.49 -6.93
N GLU A 137 -2.84 -12.97 -6.35
CA GLU A 137 -4.06 -12.19 -6.14
C GLU A 137 -3.90 -11.15 -5.04
N LEU A 138 -4.77 -10.14 -5.03
CA LEU A 138 -4.80 -9.12 -3.98
C LEU A 138 -5.09 -9.78 -2.63
N ASP A 139 -4.35 -9.39 -1.59
CA ASP A 139 -4.59 -9.90 -0.23
C ASP A 139 -5.70 -9.06 0.44
N ASP A 140 -6.90 -9.65 0.55
CA ASP A 140 -8.05 -9.00 1.19
C ASP A 140 -7.78 -8.60 2.66
N PHE A 141 -6.86 -9.28 3.35
CA PHE A 141 -6.52 -8.99 4.74
C PHE A 141 -5.57 -7.80 4.90
N ALA A 142 -5.00 -7.28 3.80
CA ALA A 142 -4.22 -6.06 3.76
C ALA A 142 -5.08 -4.78 3.85
N LEU A 143 -6.41 -4.92 3.95
CA LEU A 143 -7.33 -3.80 4.17
C LEU A 143 -6.91 -3.03 5.42
N HIS A 144 -6.60 -1.74 5.25
CA HIS A 144 -6.07 -0.92 6.33
C HIS A 144 -6.51 0.53 6.19
N GLY A 145 -6.45 1.29 7.28
CA GLY A 145 -6.77 2.72 7.25
C GLY A 145 -6.11 3.51 8.37
N GLY A 146 -6.21 4.84 8.27
CA GLY A 146 -5.74 5.78 9.27
C GLY A 146 -6.89 6.20 10.19
N CYS A 147 -6.84 5.83 11.46
CA CYS A 147 -7.83 6.25 12.44
C CYS A 147 -7.82 7.75 12.70
N LEU A 148 -8.95 8.25 13.18
CA LEU A 148 -9.13 9.65 13.54
C LEU A 148 -8.03 10.14 14.49
N VAL A 149 -7.35 11.22 14.13
CA VAL A 149 -6.45 11.93 15.06
C VAL A 149 -7.30 12.76 16.01
N THR A 150 -7.40 12.35 17.27
CA THR A 150 -8.25 13.05 18.26
C THR A 150 -7.52 14.21 18.93
N GLN A 151 -6.19 14.14 19.04
CA GLN A 151 -5.38 15.21 19.62
C GLN A 151 -3.99 15.29 18.98
N GLY A 152 -3.56 16.50 18.62
CA GLY A 152 -2.24 16.75 18.01
C GLY A 152 -2.23 16.55 16.50
N THR A 153 -1.07 16.19 15.94
CA THR A 153 -0.87 15.94 14.52
C THR A 153 -0.15 14.61 14.30
N LYS A 154 -0.47 13.93 13.20
CA LYS A 154 0.20 12.70 12.77
C LYS A 154 0.98 12.97 11.49
N TRP A 155 2.26 12.62 11.50
CA TRP A 155 3.13 12.62 10.34
C TRP A 155 3.56 11.20 10.03
N ILE A 156 3.39 10.81 8.78
CA ILE A 156 3.84 9.51 8.27
C ILE A 156 4.60 9.68 6.95
N ALA A 157 5.41 8.70 6.62
CA ALA A 157 5.90 8.51 5.26
C ALA A 157 5.58 7.11 4.76
N ASN A 158 5.17 7.00 3.50
CA ASN A 158 4.86 5.74 2.84
C ASN A 158 5.90 5.52 1.74
N ASN A 159 6.56 4.37 1.75
CA ASN A 159 7.35 3.87 0.63
C ASN A 159 6.63 2.66 0.06
N TRP A 160 6.06 2.82 -1.13
CA TRP A 160 5.42 1.76 -1.87
C TRP A 160 6.42 1.14 -2.82
N ILE A 161 6.57 -0.19 -2.77
CA ILE A 161 7.41 -0.93 -3.70
C ILE A 161 6.51 -1.52 -4.78
N ASN A 162 6.76 -1.15 -6.02
CA ASN A 162 5.91 -1.52 -7.14
C ASN A 162 6.46 -2.75 -7.88
N VAL A 163 5.57 -3.72 -8.15
CA VAL A 163 5.87 -4.90 -8.97
C VAL A 163 4.64 -5.18 -9.83
N ASP A 164 4.83 -5.27 -11.14
CA ASP A 164 3.75 -5.65 -12.06
C ASP A 164 3.42 -7.15 -11.89
N PRO A 165 2.15 -7.52 -11.64
CA PRO A 165 1.75 -8.92 -11.57
C PRO A 165 2.08 -9.71 -12.84
N ASN A 166 2.16 -9.05 -14.00
CA ASN A 166 2.70 -9.63 -15.21
C ASN A 166 4.23 -9.54 -15.21
N ARG A 167 4.88 -10.64 -14.84
CA ARG A 167 6.35 -10.76 -14.81
C ARG A 167 7.04 -10.31 -16.10
N ARG A 168 6.47 -10.59 -17.28
CA ARG A 168 7.07 -10.19 -18.56
C ARG A 168 7.08 -8.68 -18.73
N ARG A 169 5.99 -7.99 -18.36
CA ARG A 169 5.92 -6.52 -18.39
C ARG A 169 6.89 -5.87 -17.41
N GLN A 170 6.99 -6.40 -16.18
CA GLN A 170 7.98 -5.92 -15.20
C GLN A 170 9.41 -5.99 -15.75
N LEU A 171 9.78 -7.14 -16.34
CA LEU A 171 11.11 -7.35 -16.89
C LEU A 171 11.39 -6.42 -18.10
N GLN A 172 10.41 -6.24 -18.99
CA GLN A 172 10.53 -5.31 -20.11
C GLN A 172 10.74 -3.88 -19.62
N PHE A 173 9.96 -3.43 -18.64
CA PHE A 173 10.12 -2.10 -18.04
C PHE A 173 11.52 -1.92 -17.45
N GLN A 174 12.03 -2.89 -16.69
CA GLN A 174 13.37 -2.82 -16.09
C GLN A 174 14.47 -2.72 -17.15
N GLN A 175 14.43 -3.57 -18.18
CA GLN A 175 15.39 -3.54 -19.28
C GLN A 175 15.39 -2.21 -20.02
N GLU A 176 14.21 -1.63 -20.24
CA GLU A 176 14.08 -0.33 -20.88
C GLU A 176 14.65 0.79 -20.00
N MET A 177 14.36 0.81 -18.70
CA MET A 177 14.92 1.80 -17.77
C MET A 177 16.45 1.72 -17.70
N GLU A 178 17.02 0.52 -17.66
CA GLU A 178 18.48 0.32 -17.72
C GLU A 178 19.07 0.86 -19.03
N ARG A 179 18.40 0.62 -20.16
CA ARG A 179 18.82 1.14 -21.47
C ARG A 179 18.80 2.67 -21.51
N TYR A 180 17.76 3.31 -20.97
CA TYR A 180 17.68 4.77 -20.88
C TYR A 180 18.79 5.35 -19.99
N ALA A 181 19.01 4.78 -18.80
CA ALA A 181 20.07 5.23 -17.91
C ALA A 181 21.47 5.08 -18.53
N GLY A 182 21.71 3.99 -19.27
CA GLY A 182 22.96 3.78 -20.00
C GLY A 182 23.17 4.75 -21.16
N ALA A 183 22.10 5.20 -21.82
CA ALA A 183 22.16 6.18 -22.90
C ALA A 183 22.42 7.61 -22.41
N GLU A 184 22.00 7.95 -21.18
CA GLU A 184 22.29 9.27 -20.57
C GLU A 184 23.72 9.38 -20.00
N ALA A 185 24.39 8.25 -19.79
CA ALA A 185 25.73 8.18 -19.20
C ALA A 185 26.89 8.23 -20.23
N GLY A 186 26.59 8.21 -21.53
CA GLY A 186 27.57 8.22 -22.64
C GLY A 186 27.52 9.50 -23.47
#